data_AF-A0A3M1HZC8-F1
#
_entry.id   AF-A0A3M1HZC8-F1
#
_cell.length_a   1.000
_cell.length_b   1.000
_cell.length_c   1.000
_cell.angle_alpha   90.00
_cell.angle_beta   90.00
_cell.angle_gamma   90.00
#
_symmetry.space_group_name_H-M   'P 1'
#
loop_
_entity.id
_entity.type
_entity.pdbx_description
1 polymer ?
#
loop_
_entity_poly.entity_id
_entity_poly.type
_entity_poly.pdbx_seq_one_letter_code
_entity_poly.pdbx_strand_id
1 'polypeptide(L)'
;MTPERYCEEITRRSGSSFGYAMGLLPDEKRRAMYALYAFCRAVDDIADRVREAEVARAKLGFWREELARVFDGRPWHPIGRELAWARARFGWRPEPFAMVLDGMQWDIDRRPIRTEA
;
A
#
# COMPACT_ATOMS: atom_id res chain seq x y z
N MET A 1 -9.66 10.23 14.05
CA MET A 1 -9.99 9.77 12.68
C MET A 1 -9.97 8.24 12.69
N THR A 2 -10.95 7.58 12.05
CA THR A 2 -10.98 6.11 11.97
C THR A 2 -10.01 5.59 10.89
N PRO A 3 -9.53 4.34 10.98
CA PRO A 3 -8.66 3.76 9.95
C PRO A 3 -9.28 3.76 8.54
N GLU A 4 -10.57 3.41 8.44
CA GLU A 4 -11.34 3.50 7.18
C GLU A 4 -11.30 4.90 6.57
N ARG A 5 -11.66 5.94 7.34
CA ARG A 5 -11.65 7.33 6.85
C ARG A 5 -10.25 7.80 6.48
N TYR A 6 -9.23 7.33 7.19
CA TYR A 6 -7.83 7.63 6.87
C TYR A 6 -7.46 7.12 5.46
N CYS A 7 -7.82 5.88 5.13
CA CYS A 7 -7.55 5.32 3.80
C CYS A 7 -8.38 5.97 2.68
N GLU A 8 -9.65 6.26 2.95
CA GLU A 8 -10.51 7.00 2.03
C GLU A 8 -9.94 8.39 1.72
N GLU A 9 -9.48 9.11 2.74
CA GLU A 9 -8.93 10.45 2.60
C GLU A 9 -7.62 10.46 1.81
N ILE A 10 -6.71 9.51 2.04
CA ILE A 10 -5.50 9.34 1.22
C ILE A 10 -5.89 9.13 -0.25
N THR A 11 -6.86 8.27 -0.52
CA THR A 11 -7.28 7.96 -1.88
C THR A 11 -7.87 9.20 -2.56
N ARG A 12 -8.77 9.92 -1.88
CA ARG A 12 -9.39 11.14 -2.40
C ARG A 12 -8.39 12.27 -2.64
N ARG A 13 -7.42 12.46 -1.74
CA ARG A 13 -6.38 13.50 -1.86
C ARG A 13 -5.35 13.20 -2.94
N SER A 14 -5.25 11.95 -3.40
CA SER A 14 -4.29 11.58 -4.45
C SER A 14 -4.60 12.21 -5.81
N GLY A 15 -5.83 12.71 -6.02
CA GLY A 15 -6.25 13.33 -7.29
C GLY A 15 -6.36 12.33 -8.45
N SER A 16 -6.31 11.02 -8.20
CA SER A 16 -6.38 10.02 -9.25
C SER A 16 -7.81 9.78 -9.75
N SER A 17 -7.92 9.39 -11.03
CA SER A 17 -9.18 8.91 -11.61
C SER A 17 -9.73 7.67 -10.90
N PHE A 18 -8.87 6.92 -10.21
CA PHE A 18 -9.26 5.75 -9.43
C PHE A 18 -10.19 6.07 -8.27
N GLY A 19 -10.06 7.25 -7.64
CA GLY A 19 -10.96 7.68 -6.57
C GLY A 19 -12.42 7.74 -7.03
N TYR A 20 -12.65 8.19 -8.27
CA TYR A 20 -13.97 8.21 -8.89
C TYR A 20 -14.47 6.80 -9.23
N ALA A 21 -13.62 5.98 -9.85
CA ALA A 21 -13.98 4.61 -10.22
C ALA A 21 -14.32 3.73 -9.00
N MET A 22 -13.58 3.87 -7.89
CA MET A 22 -13.87 3.15 -6.64
C MET A 22 -15.19 3.57 -6.01
N GLY A 23 -15.65 4.81 -6.24
CA GLY A 23 -16.94 5.30 -5.78
C GLY A 23 -18.13 4.48 -6.30
N LEU A 24 -17.97 3.80 -7.45
CA LEU A 24 -19.00 2.97 -8.08
C LEU A 24 -19.08 1.55 -7.49
N LEU A 25 -18.13 1.16 -6.63
CA LEU A 25 -18.10 -0.19 -6.04
C LEU A 25 -19.09 -0.31 -4.87
N PRO A 26 -19.62 -1.53 -4.62
CA PRO A 26 -20.35 -1.82 -3.37
C PRO A 26 -19.51 -1.51 -2.14
N ASP A 27 -20.16 -1.12 -1.04
CA ASP A 27 -19.52 -0.51 0.13
C ASP A 27 -18.30 -1.28 0.67
N GLU A 28 -18.41 -2.60 0.88
CA GLU A 28 -17.29 -3.39 1.39
C GLU A 28 -16.12 -3.47 0.40
N LYS A 29 -16.41 -3.59 -0.91
CA LYS A 29 -15.38 -3.61 -1.96
C LYS A 29 -14.72 -2.25 -2.09
N ARG A 30 -15.50 -1.17 -2.01
CA ARG A 30 -15.00 0.21 -2.03
C ARG A 30 -14.04 0.46 -0.86
N ARG A 31 -14.43 0.04 0.35
CA ARG A 31 -13.59 0.13 1.54
C ARG A 31 -12.28 -0.64 1.39
N ALA A 32 -12.34 -1.89 0.91
CA ALA A 32 -11.14 -2.69 0.65
C ALA A 32 -10.23 -2.04 -0.40
N MET A 33 -10.80 -1.48 -1.47
CA MET A 33 -10.02 -0.78 -2.50
C MET A 33 -9.37 0.49 -1.97
N TYR A 34 -10.01 1.25 -1.08
CA TYR A 34 -9.37 2.39 -0.41
C TYR A 34 -8.20 1.96 0.47
N ALA A 35 -8.32 0.85 1.19
CA ALA A 35 -7.21 0.31 1.98
C ALA A 35 -6.01 -0.09 1.09
N LEU A 36 -6.28 -0.83 0.02
CA LEU A 36 -5.28 -1.25 -0.96
C LEU A 36 -4.61 -0.05 -1.63
N TYR A 37 -5.39 0.91 -2.09
CA TYR A 37 -4.87 2.11 -2.74
C TYR A 37 -4.03 2.95 -1.79
N ALA A 38 -4.48 3.13 -0.55
CA ALA A 38 -3.73 3.88 0.45
C ALA A 38 -2.37 3.22 0.77
N PHE A 39 -2.31 1.88 0.80
CA PHE A 39 -1.06 1.14 0.91
C PHE A 39 -0.14 1.40 -0.29
N CYS A 40 -0.64 1.19 -1.52
CA CYS A 40 0.14 1.42 -2.74
C CYS A 40 0.67 2.85 -2.78
N ARG A 41 -0.16 3.85 -2.46
CA ARG A 41 0.26 5.25 -2.45
C ARG A 41 1.32 5.54 -1.40
N ALA A 42 1.21 4.94 -0.22
CA ALA A 42 2.18 5.17 0.85
C ALA A 42 3.58 4.64 0.52
N VAL A 43 3.68 3.51 -0.19
CA VAL A 43 4.96 2.92 -0.59
C VAL A 43 5.53 3.57 -1.86
N ASP A 44 4.66 3.96 -2.78
CA ASP A 44 4.98 4.76 -3.98
C ASP A 44 5.57 6.13 -3.61
N ASP A 45 4.93 6.86 -2.68
CA ASP A 45 5.44 8.14 -2.19
C ASP A 45 6.83 8.01 -1.53
N ILE A 46 7.19 6.83 -1.00
CA ILE A 46 8.54 6.58 -0.47
C ILE A 46 9.55 6.50 -1.61
N ALA A 47 9.27 5.72 -2.65
CA ALA A 47 10.17 5.56 -3.80
C ALA A 47 10.32 6.88 -4.59
N ASP A 48 9.23 7.61 -4.80
CA ASP A 48 9.21 8.81 -5.64
C ASP A 48 9.77 10.06 -4.96
N ARG A 49 9.49 10.24 -3.66
CA ARG A 49 9.68 11.55 -2.99
C ARG A 49 10.83 11.59 -2.01
N VAL A 50 11.31 10.44 -1.53
CA VAL A 50 12.43 10.38 -0.58
C VAL A 50 13.74 10.34 -1.37
N ARG A 51 14.58 11.36 -1.20
CA ARG A 51 15.81 11.53 -1.99
C ARG A 51 16.96 10.68 -1.48
N GLU A 52 17.05 10.48 -0.17
CA GLU A 52 18.10 9.69 0.47
C GLU A 52 17.71 8.20 0.45
N ALA A 53 18.47 7.39 -0.29
CA ALA A 53 18.17 5.97 -0.49
C ALA A 53 18.07 5.18 0.83
N GLU A 54 18.95 5.44 1.81
CA GLU A 54 18.90 4.76 3.11
C GLU A 54 17.64 5.11 3.90
N VAL A 55 17.17 6.36 3.82
CA VAL A 55 15.92 6.78 4.46
C VAL A 55 14.73 6.11 3.77
N ALA A 56 14.75 6.04 2.43
CA ALA A 56 13.72 5.36 1.66
C ALA A 56 13.66 3.86 2.01
N ARG A 57 14.82 3.18 2.07
CA ARG A 57 14.94 1.77 2.48
C ARG A 57 14.41 1.54 3.90
N ALA A 58 14.76 2.38 4.86
CA ALA A 58 14.26 2.26 6.24
C ALA A 58 12.73 2.41 6.31
N LYS A 59 12.16 3.38 5.59
CA LYS A 59 10.70 3.58 5.51
C LYS A 59 9.99 2.41 4.81
N LEU A 60 10.58 1.86 3.75
CA LEU A 60 10.03 0.68 3.08
C LEU A 60 10.13 -0.56 3.99
N GLY A 61 11.20 -0.67 4.77
CA GLY A 61 11.38 -1.69 5.82
C GLY A 61 10.26 -1.66 6.86
N PHE A 62 9.87 -0.47 7.33
CA PHE A 62 8.70 -0.31 8.20
C PHE A 62 7.43 -0.92 7.56
N TRP A 63 7.19 -0.68 6.26
CA TRP A 63 6.02 -1.23 5.57
C TRP A 63 6.09 -2.75 5.40
N ARG A 64 7.28 -3.34 5.24
CA ARG A 64 7.46 -4.80 5.25
C ARG A 64 7.07 -5.38 6.60
N GLU A 65 7.54 -4.79 7.71
CA GLU A 65 7.16 -5.23 9.05
C GLU A 65 5.66 -5.03 9.32
N GLU A 66 5.10 -3.91 8.88
CA GLU A 66 3.68 -3.64 9.05
C GLU A 66 2.84 -4.65 8.25
N LEU A 67 3.25 -5.01 7.05
CA LEU A 67 2.59 -6.05 6.27
C LEU A 67 2.66 -7.41 6.99
N ALA A 68 3.82 -7.78 7.56
CA ALA A 68 3.91 -8.98 8.38
C ALA A 68 2.91 -8.93 9.56
N ARG A 69 2.85 -7.80 10.27
CA ARG A 69 1.86 -7.56 11.33
C ARG A 69 0.41 -7.70 10.87
N VAL A 70 0.07 -7.23 9.66
CA VAL A 70 -1.26 -7.42 9.04
C VAL A 70 -1.58 -8.90 8.87
N PHE A 71 -0.63 -9.68 8.37
CA PHE A 71 -0.80 -11.11 8.11
C PHE A 71 -0.74 -11.96 9.38
N ASP A 72 -0.15 -11.44 10.45
CA ASP A 72 -0.17 -12.03 11.80
C ASP A 72 -1.37 -11.58 12.66
N GLY A 73 -2.23 -10.70 12.12
CA GLY A 73 -3.44 -10.22 12.81
C GLY A 73 -3.16 -9.19 13.92
N ARG A 74 -2.00 -8.53 13.90
CA ARG A 74 -1.58 -7.50 14.86
C ARG A 74 -1.15 -6.19 14.19
N PRO A 75 -1.95 -5.64 13.25
CA PRO A 75 -1.59 -4.40 12.56
C PRO A 75 -1.50 -3.22 13.53
N TRP A 76 -0.54 -2.34 13.30
CA TRP A 76 -0.34 -1.14 14.12
C TRP A 76 -0.81 0.12 13.38
N HIS A 77 -0.50 0.23 12.10
CA HIS A 77 -0.78 1.39 11.28
C HIS A 77 -2.26 1.42 10.84
N PRO A 78 -2.91 2.60 10.69
CA PRO A 78 -4.29 2.69 10.19
C PRO A 78 -4.52 1.96 8.86
N ILE A 79 -3.62 2.12 7.88
CA ILE A 79 -3.67 1.35 6.62
C ILE A 79 -3.57 -0.15 6.89
N GLY A 80 -2.65 -0.59 7.74
CA GLY A 80 -2.52 -2.01 8.10
C GLY A 80 -3.79 -2.57 8.73
N ARG A 81 -4.46 -1.80 9.60
CA ARG A 81 -5.74 -2.22 10.21
C ARG A 81 -6.84 -2.43 9.17
N GLU A 82 -6.91 -1.57 8.16
CA GLU A 82 -7.88 -1.72 7.07
C GLU A 82 -7.50 -2.84 6.09
N LEU A 83 -6.20 -3.06 5.84
CA LEU A 83 -5.73 -4.23 5.09
C LEU A 83 -6.07 -5.54 5.82
N ALA A 84 -5.93 -5.59 7.14
CA ALA A 84 -6.28 -6.76 7.94
C ALA A 84 -7.78 -7.03 7.90
N TRP A 85 -8.62 -5.99 7.98
CA TRP A 85 -10.05 -6.10 7.79
C TRP A 85 -10.40 -6.66 6.39
N ALA A 86 -9.81 -6.08 5.33
CA ALA A 86 -10.06 -6.50 3.95
C ALA A 86 -9.58 -7.93 3.70
N ARG A 87 -8.40 -8.30 4.22
CA ARG A 87 -7.87 -9.67 4.18
C ARG A 87 -8.85 -10.66 4.79
N ALA A 88 -9.37 -10.38 6.00
CA ALA A 88 -10.31 -11.28 6.67
C ALA A 88 -11.62 -11.45 5.87
N ARG A 89 -12.04 -10.42 5.14
CA ARG A 89 -13.29 -10.41 4.35
C ARG A 89 -13.16 -11.07 2.98
N PHE A 90 -12.01 -10.91 2.32
CA PHE A 90 -11.81 -11.29 0.91
C PHE A 90 -10.74 -12.38 0.70
N GLY A 91 -10.08 -12.87 1.75
CA GLY A 91 -9.12 -13.96 1.66
C GLY A 91 -7.83 -13.57 0.93
N TRP A 92 -7.40 -12.31 1.04
CA TRP A 92 -6.19 -11.84 0.39
C TRP A 92 -4.95 -12.58 0.88
N ARG A 93 -4.04 -12.86 -0.04
CA ARG A 93 -2.76 -13.49 0.23
C ARG A 93 -1.64 -12.44 0.30
N PRO A 94 -0.54 -12.68 1.03
CA PRO A 94 0.53 -11.69 1.22
C PRO A 94 1.40 -11.46 -0.02
N GLU A 95 1.51 -12.44 -0.91
CA GLU A 95 2.51 -12.44 -1.99
C GLU A 95 2.38 -11.22 -2.92
N PRO A 96 1.19 -10.81 -3.40
CA PRO A 96 1.06 -9.62 -4.23
C PRO A 96 1.52 -8.33 -3.52
N PHE A 97 1.28 -8.21 -2.21
CA PHE A 97 1.72 -7.04 -1.44
C PHE A 97 3.24 -7.01 -1.28
N ALA A 98 3.85 -8.17 -1.06
CA ALA A 98 5.31 -8.31 -1.02
C ALA A 98 5.93 -7.93 -2.37
N MET A 99 5.34 -8.38 -3.48
CA MET A 99 5.78 -8.01 -4.84
C MET A 99 5.73 -6.49 -5.08
N VAL A 100 4.71 -5.79 -4.58
CA VAL A 100 4.65 -4.32 -4.67
C VAL A 100 5.83 -3.70 -3.91
N LEU A 101 6.13 -4.16 -2.69
CA LEU A 101 7.28 -3.66 -1.92
C LEU A 101 8.61 -3.98 -2.60
N ASP A 102 8.73 -5.12 -3.26
CA ASP A 102 9.93 -5.49 -4.01
C ASP A 102 10.13 -4.60 -5.25
N GLY A 103 9.04 -4.25 -5.93
CA GLY A 103 9.06 -3.24 -7.00
C GLY A 103 9.56 -1.89 -6.49
N MET A 104 9.01 -1.39 -5.38
CA MET A 104 9.47 -0.12 -4.81
C MET A 104 10.95 -0.16 -4.37
N GLN A 105 11.42 -1.31 -3.90
CA GLN A 105 12.85 -1.49 -3.58
C GLN A 105 13.72 -1.40 -4.83
N TRP A 106 13.28 -1.94 -5.97
CA TRP A 106 13.99 -1.82 -7.24
C TRP A 106 14.08 -0.37 -7.71
N ASP A 107 12.99 0.40 -7.56
CA ASP A 107 12.95 1.81 -7.92
C ASP A 107 13.90 2.64 -7.03
N ILE A 108 13.91 2.40 -5.71
CA ILE A 108 14.85 3.03 -4.76
C ILE A 108 16.30 2.70 -5.12
N ASP A 109 16.58 1.45 -5.48
CA ASP A 109 17.91 0.99 -5.88
C ASP A 109 18.33 1.50 -7.28
N ARG A 110 17.40 2.13 -8.04
CA ARG A 110 17.59 2.61 -9.42
C ARG A 110 18.10 1.52 -10.36
N ARG A 111 17.55 0.30 -10.24
CA ARG A 111 17.97 -0.84 -11.06
C ARG A 111 17.47 -0.64 -12.51
N PRO A 112 18.36 -0.68 -13.51
CA PRO A 112 17.94 -0.52 -14.90
C PRO A 112 17.12 -1.74 -15.37
N ILE A 113 16.08 -1.50 -16.17
CA ILE A 113 15.36 -2.55 -16.87
C ILE A 113 16.31 -3.14 -17.92
N ARG A 114 16.63 -4.43 -17.78
CA ARG A 114 17.41 -5.17 -18.77
C ARG A 114 16.47 -5.88 -19.72
N THR A 115 16.60 -5.64 -21.01
CA THR A 115 15.95 -6.46 -22.05
C THR A 115 16.87 -7.62 -22.39
N GLU A 116 16.33 -8.83 -22.52
CA GLU A 116 17.07 -9.94 -23.12
C GLU A 116 17.33 -9.59 -24.60
N ALA A 117 18.60 -9.73 -25.01
CA ALA A 117 19.06 -9.46 -26.37
C ALA A 117 18.91 -10.70 -27.25
#